data_AF-A0A9W9D7W6-F1
#
_entry.id   AF-A0A9W9D7W6-F1
#
_cell.length_a   1.000
_cell.length_b   1.000
_cell.length_c   1.000
_cell.angle_alpha   90.00
_cell.angle_beta   90.00
_cell.angle_gamma   90.00
#
_symmetry.space_group_name_H-M   'P 1'
#
loop_
_entity.id
_entity.type
_entity.pdbx_description
1 polymer ?
#
loop_
_entity_poly.entity_id
_entity_poly.type
_entity_poly.pdbx_seq_one_letter_code
_entity_poly.pdbx_strand_id
1 'polypeptide(L)'
;MVAGSQACAGSAHVVDVHERARAYEIAAYLSAASFPFDIADGPPADPVPNTDVALNALVQHGAHALDCDRAFLSFIDDRSQFICAEMTRHQSIVDTSPNHSLLLGTARIALEWGVCPYTMSVFHGKKVTLPESPYLVANESYFFIKDFRKVPTFAVRPFVVGYPHMVSYIEVPLRSLSGYILGSYCVVDDKERDLLHPDALRTIQDAATAISQYLDLKRTERGHMRSERVMDGLCQFIGSHKSRLLDSAQTTSPFALEIFEDASRPGHESRSIENMELVRVPDYPLDLNVDPEVMPKYVSTVAYDNPEPTISERN
;
A
#
# COMPACT_ATOMS: atom_id res chain seq x y z
N MET A 1 47.08 30.53 -9.49
CA MET A 1 47.17 29.28 -8.70
C MET A 1 47.12 29.70 -7.24
N VAL A 2 46.15 29.33 -6.39
CA VAL A 2 45.40 28.09 -6.21
C VAL A 2 43.99 28.44 -5.76
N ALA A 3 42.97 27.83 -6.37
CA ALA A 3 41.59 27.88 -5.93
C ALA A 3 41.37 26.79 -4.87
N GLY A 4 40.99 27.18 -3.66
CA GLY A 4 40.63 26.27 -2.58
C GLY A 4 39.18 25.82 -2.73
N SER A 5 39.02 24.52 -2.97
CA SER A 5 37.77 23.78 -3.10
C SER A 5 36.85 23.94 -1.89
N GLN A 6 35.70 24.61 -2.07
CA GLN A 6 34.61 24.57 -1.10
C GLN A 6 33.74 23.35 -1.44
N ALA A 7 33.99 22.24 -0.75
CA ALA A 7 33.21 21.03 -0.89
C ALA A 7 31.80 21.24 -0.31
N CYS A 8 30.79 21.02 -1.14
CA CYS A 8 29.38 20.96 -0.76
C CYS A 8 29.15 19.84 0.25
N ALA A 9 29.08 20.18 1.53
CA ALA A 9 28.48 19.31 2.54
C ALA A 9 26.95 19.43 2.42
N GLY A 10 26.36 18.70 1.47
CA GLY A 10 24.93 18.44 1.49
C GLY A 10 24.61 17.67 2.76
N SER A 11 23.77 18.24 3.63
CA SER A 11 23.29 17.58 4.83
C SER A 11 22.64 16.25 4.44
N ALA A 12 23.19 15.13 4.93
CA ALA A 12 22.58 13.82 4.78
C ALA A 12 21.18 13.89 5.40
N HIS A 13 20.15 13.87 4.56
CA HIS A 13 18.77 13.83 4.99
C HIS A 13 18.58 12.52 5.76
N VAL A 14 18.45 12.59 7.08
CA VAL A 14 18.15 11.42 7.92
C VAL A 14 16.75 10.96 7.51
N VAL A 15 16.69 9.93 6.68
CA VAL A 15 15.41 9.33 6.27
C VAL A 15 14.85 8.63 7.49
N ASP A 16 13.68 9.09 7.93
CA ASP A 16 12.92 8.49 9.03
C ASP A 16 12.71 6.99 8.78
N VAL A 17 12.92 6.17 9.81
CA VAL A 17 12.83 4.70 9.71
C VAL A 17 11.43 4.28 9.27
N HIS A 18 10.40 4.99 9.73
CA HIS A 18 9.02 4.74 9.31
C HIS A 18 8.79 5.04 7.84
N GLU A 19 9.37 6.14 7.33
CA GLU A 19 9.26 6.48 5.91
C GLU A 19 10.01 5.49 5.03
N ARG A 20 11.16 5.00 5.49
CA ARG A 20 11.89 3.92 4.80
C ARG A 20 11.08 2.63 4.75
N ALA A 21 10.44 2.24 5.85
CA ALA A 21 9.57 1.07 5.89
C ALA A 21 8.35 1.24 4.95
N ARG A 22 7.73 2.44 4.95
CA ARG A 22 6.64 2.79 4.05
C ARG A 22 7.06 2.71 2.58
N ALA A 23 8.25 3.18 2.22
CA ALA A 23 8.78 3.07 0.86
C ALA A 23 8.97 1.61 0.42
N TYR A 24 9.44 0.73 1.31
CA TYR A 24 9.51 -0.71 1.02
C TYR A 24 8.13 -1.33 0.84
N GLU A 25 7.15 -0.93 1.66
CA GLU A 25 5.77 -1.35 1.49
C GLU A 25 5.24 -0.90 0.12
N ILE A 26 5.35 0.38 -0.24
CA ILE A 26 4.93 0.89 -1.56
C ILE A 26 5.57 0.08 -2.69
N ALA A 27 6.87 -0.19 -2.65
CA ALA A 27 7.53 -0.98 -3.67
C ALA A 27 6.97 -2.41 -3.80
N ALA A 28 6.64 -3.05 -2.66
CA ALA A 28 6.01 -4.37 -2.65
C ALA A 28 4.60 -4.32 -3.25
N TYR A 29 3.81 -3.29 -2.93
CA TYR A 29 2.45 -3.12 -3.46
C TYR A 29 2.45 -2.69 -4.93
N LEU A 30 3.42 -1.90 -5.39
CA LEU A 30 3.59 -1.59 -6.82
C LEU A 30 3.79 -2.88 -7.64
N SER A 31 4.64 -3.78 -7.13
CA SER A 31 4.81 -5.09 -7.74
C SER A 31 3.51 -5.89 -7.70
N ALA A 32 2.80 -5.93 -6.56
CA ALA A 32 1.51 -6.63 -6.45
C ALA A 32 0.45 -6.09 -7.42
N ALA A 33 0.42 -4.78 -7.64
CA ALA A 33 -0.46 -4.09 -8.57
C ALA A 33 -0.03 -4.21 -10.05
N SER A 34 0.98 -5.02 -10.35
CA SER A 34 1.53 -5.19 -11.70
C SER A 34 1.98 -3.87 -12.33
N PHE A 35 2.46 -2.92 -11.52
CA PHE A 35 2.94 -1.62 -12.01
C PHE A 35 4.24 -1.78 -12.83
N PRO A 36 4.33 -1.21 -14.04
CA PRO A 36 5.53 -1.23 -14.85
C PRO A 36 6.56 -0.21 -14.34
N PHE A 37 7.74 -0.66 -13.94
CA PHE A 37 8.80 0.23 -13.44
C PHE A 37 9.56 0.96 -14.55
N ASP A 38 9.53 0.44 -15.78
CA ASP A 38 10.17 1.03 -16.96
C ASP A 38 9.21 1.98 -17.71
N ILE A 39 8.58 2.91 -16.98
CA ILE A 39 7.68 3.92 -17.54
C ILE A 39 8.31 5.31 -17.48
N ALA A 40 8.03 6.14 -18.50
CA ALA A 40 8.48 7.52 -18.54
C ALA A 40 7.78 8.37 -17.46
N ASP A 41 8.46 9.41 -17.00
CA ASP A 41 7.90 10.38 -16.08
C ASP A 41 6.92 11.33 -16.77
N GLY A 42 5.81 11.61 -16.08
CA GLY A 42 4.77 12.53 -16.51
C GLY A 42 3.56 11.85 -17.15
N PRO A 43 2.56 12.64 -17.57
CA PRO A 43 1.38 12.11 -18.25
C PRO A 43 1.77 11.46 -19.59
N PRO A 44 1.34 10.21 -19.84
CA PRO A 44 1.66 9.53 -21.10
C PRO A 44 0.88 10.13 -22.27
N ALA A 45 1.47 10.07 -23.47
CA ALA A 45 0.81 10.52 -24.71
C ALA A 45 -0.37 9.61 -25.10
N ASP A 46 -0.20 8.29 -24.93
CA ASP A 46 -1.19 7.26 -25.22
C ASP A 46 -1.44 6.43 -23.95
N PRO A 47 -2.35 6.87 -23.06
CA PRO A 47 -2.58 6.20 -21.79
C PRO A 47 -3.33 4.87 -21.97
N VAL A 48 -2.89 3.83 -21.26
CA VAL A 48 -3.46 2.47 -21.34
C VAL A 48 -3.88 1.95 -19.96
N PRO A 49 -4.90 1.09 -19.86
CA PRO A 49 -5.26 0.41 -18.62
C PRO A 49 -4.11 -0.44 -18.06
N ASN A 50 -4.20 -0.80 -16.77
CA ASN A 50 -3.28 -1.78 -16.18
C ASN A 50 -3.50 -3.16 -16.82
N THR A 51 -2.46 -3.99 -16.87
CA THR A 51 -2.56 -5.38 -17.38
C THR A 51 -3.34 -6.31 -16.44
N ASP A 52 -3.51 -5.94 -15.17
CA ASP A 52 -4.27 -6.70 -14.18
C ASP A 52 -5.77 -6.37 -14.29
N VAL A 53 -6.49 -7.27 -14.97
CA VAL A 53 -7.94 -7.18 -15.19
C VAL A 53 -8.74 -7.15 -13.88
N ALA A 54 -8.32 -7.90 -12.87
CA ALA A 54 -9.05 -7.93 -11.58
C ALA A 54 -8.85 -6.62 -10.82
N LEU A 55 -7.63 -6.07 -10.84
CA LEU A 55 -7.36 -4.74 -10.28
C LEU A 55 -8.20 -3.67 -10.99
N ASN A 56 -8.24 -3.70 -12.32
CA ASN A 56 -9.06 -2.77 -13.11
C ASN A 56 -10.54 -2.86 -12.74
N ALA A 57 -11.09 -4.07 -12.56
CA ALA A 57 -12.49 -4.25 -12.16
C ALA A 57 -12.79 -3.63 -10.78
N LEU A 58 -11.89 -3.85 -9.82
CA LEU A 58 -12.03 -3.29 -8.47
C LEU A 58 -11.93 -1.76 -8.48
N VAL A 59 -11.03 -1.20 -9.28
CA VAL A 59 -10.90 0.26 -9.44
C VAL A 59 -12.13 0.84 -10.16
N GLN A 60 -12.64 0.17 -11.19
CA GLN A 60 -13.84 0.60 -11.90
C GLN A 60 -15.10 0.57 -11.01
N HIS A 61 -15.13 -0.31 -10.00
CA HIS A 61 -16.32 -0.54 -9.18
C HIS A 61 -16.89 0.76 -8.59
N GLY A 62 -16.07 1.65 -8.01
CA GLY A 62 -16.60 2.87 -7.41
C GLY A 62 -17.16 3.86 -8.45
N ALA A 63 -16.53 3.97 -9.62
CA ALA A 63 -17.08 4.76 -10.72
C ALA A 63 -18.42 4.18 -11.20
N HIS A 64 -18.50 2.85 -11.33
CA HIS A 64 -19.71 2.17 -11.78
C HIS A 64 -20.86 2.26 -10.77
N ALA A 65 -20.59 1.96 -9.50
CA ALA A 65 -21.58 1.92 -8.42
C ALA A 65 -22.16 3.31 -8.11
N LEU A 66 -21.37 4.36 -8.26
CA LEU A 66 -21.79 5.75 -8.01
C LEU A 66 -22.22 6.51 -9.26
N ASP A 67 -22.28 5.83 -10.42
CA ASP A 67 -22.56 6.46 -11.72
C ASP A 67 -21.63 7.66 -12.00
N CYS A 68 -20.37 7.58 -11.57
CA CYS A 68 -19.34 8.58 -11.79
C CYS A 68 -18.56 8.30 -13.08
N ASP A 69 -17.81 9.30 -13.57
CA ASP A 69 -17.08 9.19 -14.84
C ASP A 69 -15.92 8.17 -14.74
N ARG A 70 -15.07 8.29 -13.71
CA ARG A 70 -13.88 7.44 -13.56
C ARG A 70 -13.38 7.32 -12.13
N ALA A 71 -12.45 6.40 -11.94
CA ALA A 71 -11.74 6.21 -10.70
C ALA A 71 -10.25 5.96 -10.94
N PHE A 72 -9.44 6.29 -9.94
CA PHE A 72 -8.00 6.05 -9.95
C PHE A 72 -7.56 5.32 -8.69
N LEU A 73 -6.59 4.43 -8.85
CA LEU A 73 -5.79 3.89 -7.77
C LEU A 73 -4.39 4.46 -7.89
N SER A 74 -3.88 5.04 -6.80
CA SER A 74 -2.52 5.56 -6.80
C SER A 74 -1.76 5.23 -5.52
N PHE A 75 -0.45 4.97 -5.66
CA PHE A 75 0.49 4.97 -4.54
C PHE A 75 1.35 6.23 -4.59
N ILE A 76 1.75 6.72 -3.42
CA ILE A 76 2.35 8.03 -3.28
C ILE A 76 3.55 7.94 -2.34
N ASP A 77 4.75 8.19 -2.87
CA ASP A 77 5.97 8.34 -2.08
C ASP A 77 6.31 9.83 -1.84
N ASP A 78 7.55 10.15 -1.48
CA ASP A 78 8.01 11.51 -1.22
C ASP A 78 8.18 12.37 -2.50
N ARG A 79 8.21 11.75 -3.68
CA ARG A 79 8.56 12.40 -4.95
C ARG A 79 7.53 12.23 -6.04
N SER A 80 6.84 11.10 -6.04
CA SER A 80 6.07 10.60 -7.17
C SER A 80 4.74 10.05 -6.73
N GLN A 81 3.75 10.26 -7.59
CA GLN A 81 2.48 9.55 -7.55
C GLN A 81 2.48 8.52 -8.67
N PHE A 82 2.33 7.26 -8.30
CA PHE A 82 2.23 6.12 -9.19
C PHE A 82 0.75 5.82 -9.41
N ILE A 83 0.24 6.13 -10.59
CA ILE A 83 -1.13 5.77 -10.99
C ILE A 83 -1.10 4.30 -11.38
N CYS A 84 -1.54 3.45 -10.46
CA CYS A 84 -1.55 2.01 -10.66
C CYS A 84 -2.62 1.60 -11.68
N ALA A 85 -3.79 2.24 -11.62
CA ALA A 85 -4.86 2.05 -12.59
C ALA A 85 -5.76 3.28 -12.66
N GLU A 86 -6.25 3.56 -13.87
CA GLU A 86 -7.37 4.46 -14.13
C GLU A 86 -8.43 3.68 -14.90
N MET A 87 -9.68 3.76 -14.45
CA MET A 87 -10.80 3.12 -15.14
C MET A 87 -11.98 4.07 -15.23
N THR A 88 -12.49 4.29 -16.44
CA THR A 88 -13.80 4.94 -16.63
C THR A 88 -14.92 3.94 -16.34
N ARG A 89 -16.12 4.42 -16.03
CA ARG A 89 -17.29 3.58 -15.76
C ARG A 89 -17.65 2.61 -16.90
N HIS A 90 -17.36 2.98 -18.15
CA HIS A 90 -17.72 2.23 -19.35
C HIS A 90 -16.53 1.55 -20.02
N GLN A 91 -15.32 1.73 -19.50
CA GLN A 91 -14.11 1.11 -20.02
C GLN A 91 -14.24 -0.42 -19.98
N SER A 92 -13.85 -1.08 -21.08
CA SER A 92 -13.71 -2.55 -21.05
C SER A 92 -12.56 -2.91 -20.10
N ILE A 93 -12.82 -3.88 -19.24
CA ILE A 93 -11.87 -4.35 -18.22
C ILE A 93 -10.85 -5.31 -18.85
N VAL A 94 -11.24 -6.00 -19.93
CA VAL A 94 -10.45 -7.06 -20.56
C VAL A 94 -9.64 -6.54 -21.74
N ASP A 95 -10.16 -5.54 -22.46
CA ASP A 95 -9.47 -4.99 -23.62
C ASP A 95 -8.30 -4.10 -23.17
N THR A 96 -7.13 -4.34 -23.76
CA THR A 96 -5.93 -3.53 -23.50
C THR A 96 -5.97 -2.18 -24.19
N SER A 97 -6.77 -2.05 -25.26
CA SER A 97 -7.01 -0.78 -25.93
C SER A 97 -8.16 -0.04 -25.23
N PRO A 98 -7.96 1.22 -24.81
CA PRO A 98 -9.01 1.99 -24.18
C PRO A 98 -10.16 2.22 -25.17
N ASN A 99 -11.38 1.83 -24.79
CA ASN A 99 -12.59 2.11 -25.58
C ASN A 99 -13.09 3.53 -25.32
N HIS A 100 -12.69 4.09 -24.17
CA HIS A 100 -12.90 5.48 -23.78
C HIS A 100 -11.55 6.10 -23.44
N SER A 101 -11.34 7.36 -23.81
CA SER A 101 -10.08 8.04 -23.51
C SER A 101 -9.73 7.98 -22.01
N LEU A 102 -8.48 7.67 -21.72
CA LEU A 102 -7.92 7.73 -20.39
C LEU A 102 -7.11 9.01 -20.26
N LEU A 103 -6.99 9.54 -19.04
CA LEU A 103 -6.16 10.71 -18.76
C LEU A 103 -4.70 10.32 -18.53
N LEU A 104 -4.47 9.25 -17.77
CA LEU A 104 -3.19 8.78 -17.26
C LEU A 104 -2.99 7.28 -17.48
N GLY A 105 -4.06 6.48 -17.45
CA GLY A 105 -3.94 5.03 -17.49
C GLY A 105 -3.07 4.53 -16.33
N THR A 106 -2.06 3.72 -16.65
CA THR A 106 -0.94 3.44 -15.73
C THR A 106 0.22 4.40 -16.01
N ALA A 107 0.62 5.19 -15.01
CA ALA A 107 1.61 6.27 -15.18
C ALA A 107 2.39 6.58 -13.90
N ARG A 108 3.55 7.24 -14.02
CA ARG A 108 4.26 7.87 -12.91
C ARG A 108 4.31 9.37 -13.13
N ILE A 109 3.77 10.15 -12.19
CA ILE A 109 3.68 11.60 -12.28
C ILE A 109 4.31 12.28 -11.06
N ALA A 110 4.73 13.53 -11.22
CA ALA A 110 5.17 14.36 -10.10
C ALA A 110 3.99 14.71 -9.18
N LEU A 111 4.22 14.79 -7.87
CA LEU A 111 3.17 15.10 -6.88
C LEU A 111 2.43 16.41 -7.17
N GLU A 112 3.13 17.40 -7.72
CA GLU A 112 2.58 18.71 -8.07
C GLU A 112 1.55 18.65 -9.19
N TRP A 113 1.57 17.60 -10.01
CA TRP A 113 0.62 17.38 -11.09
C TRP A 113 -0.70 16.81 -10.56
N GLY A 114 -0.64 16.02 -9.49
CA GLY A 114 -1.81 15.39 -8.86
C GLY A 114 -2.79 16.39 -8.23
N VAL A 115 -3.96 15.87 -7.82
CA VAL A 115 -5.02 16.66 -7.20
C VAL A 115 -4.56 17.32 -5.91
N CYS A 116 -3.76 16.67 -5.07
CA CYS A 116 -3.20 17.35 -3.90
C CYS A 116 -1.91 16.65 -3.42
N PRO A 117 -0.74 17.32 -3.50
CA PRO A 117 0.51 16.77 -2.96
C PRO A 117 0.46 16.61 -1.42
N TYR A 118 -0.54 17.21 -0.76
CA TYR A 118 -0.70 17.18 0.69
C TYR A 118 -1.70 16.15 1.19
N THR A 119 -2.44 15.44 0.33
CA THR A 119 -3.42 14.44 0.77
C THR A 119 -2.81 13.43 1.72
N MET A 120 -1.60 12.96 1.44
CA MET A 120 -0.91 12.04 2.34
C MET A 120 -0.69 12.67 3.73
N SER A 121 -0.33 13.94 3.81
CA SER A 121 -0.18 14.62 5.10
C SER A 121 -1.52 14.72 5.85
N VAL A 122 -2.61 15.02 5.14
CA VAL A 122 -3.96 15.04 5.72
C VAL A 122 -4.35 13.66 6.27
N PHE A 123 -4.12 12.59 5.52
CA PHE A 123 -4.42 11.21 5.94
C PHE A 123 -3.56 10.71 7.10
N HIS A 124 -2.38 11.28 7.30
CA HIS A 124 -1.54 11.04 8.48
C HIS A 124 -1.91 11.92 9.68
N GLY A 125 -2.99 12.71 9.61
CA GLY A 125 -3.40 13.64 10.68
C GLY A 125 -2.41 14.79 10.89
N LYS A 126 -1.49 15.02 9.95
CA LYS A 126 -0.55 16.14 10.03
C LYS A 126 -1.31 17.43 9.73
N LYS A 127 -1.01 18.49 10.47
CA LYS A 127 -1.59 19.81 10.20
C LYS A 127 -1.08 20.33 8.85
N VAL A 128 -1.99 20.49 7.91
CA VAL A 128 -1.74 21.07 6.59
C VAL A 128 -2.64 22.30 6.43
N THR A 129 -2.10 23.38 5.87
CA THR A 129 -2.91 24.51 5.43
C THR A 129 -3.58 24.16 4.10
N LEU A 130 -4.87 23.85 4.14
CA LEU A 130 -5.68 23.66 2.95
C LEU A 130 -6.22 25.01 2.46
N PRO A 131 -6.53 25.17 1.16
CA PRO A 131 -7.23 26.35 0.67
C PRO A 131 -8.56 26.51 1.42
N GLU A 132 -8.80 27.69 2.00
CA GLU A 132 -10.08 28.00 2.64
C GLU A 132 -11.17 28.09 1.56
N SER A 133 -11.98 27.04 1.43
CA SER A 133 -13.06 26.97 0.44
C SER A 133 -14.23 26.13 0.97
N PRO A 134 -15.49 26.58 0.83
CA PRO A 134 -16.66 25.78 1.18
C PRO A 134 -16.89 24.58 0.24
N TYR A 135 -16.13 24.51 -0.86
CA TYR A 135 -16.19 23.39 -1.82
C TYR A 135 -15.16 22.30 -1.53
N LEU A 136 -14.36 22.44 -0.47
CA LEU A 136 -13.31 21.50 -0.11
C LEU A 136 -13.46 21.12 1.36
N VAL A 137 -13.52 19.81 1.63
CA VAL A 137 -13.55 19.27 2.98
C VAL A 137 -12.59 18.07 3.03
N ALA A 138 -11.72 18.03 4.03
CA ALA A 138 -10.79 16.92 4.18
C ALA A 138 -10.50 16.60 5.65
N ASN A 139 -10.26 15.33 5.92
CA ASN A 139 -9.81 14.81 7.20
C ASN A 139 -9.01 13.51 6.97
N GLU A 140 -8.66 12.81 8.05
CA GLU A 140 -7.84 11.60 7.98
C GLU A 140 -8.47 10.44 7.18
N SER A 141 -9.79 10.48 6.96
CA SER A 141 -10.57 9.42 6.32
C SER A 141 -10.92 9.72 4.86
N TYR A 142 -10.97 10.98 4.44
CA TYR A 142 -11.26 11.36 3.07
C TYR A 142 -10.77 12.78 2.74
N PHE A 143 -10.61 13.05 1.46
CA PHE A 143 -10.43 14.38 0.91
C PHE A 143 -11.44 14.57 -0.22
N PHE A 144 -12.31 15.57 -0.09
CA PHE A 144 -13.45 15.79 -0.97
C PHE A 144 -13.43 17.20 -1.54
N ILE A 145 -13.63 17.29 -2.84
CA ILE A 145 -13.87 18.53 -3.56
C ILE A 145 -15.21 18.42 -4.27
N LYS A 146 -16.13 19.31 -3.91
CA LYS A 146 -17.48 19.38 -4.47
C LYS A 146 -17.49 19.92 -5.90
N ASP A 147 -16.72 20.98 -6.14
CA ASP A 147 -16.55 21.59 -7.47
C ASP A 147 -15.15 22.20 -7.62
N PHE A 148 -14.28 21.55 -8.39
CA PHE A 148 -12.92 22.00 -8.68
C PHE A 148 -12.87 23.41 -9.28
N ARG A 149 -13.86 23.80 -10.07
CA ARG A 149 -13.92 25.10 -10.75
C ARG A 149 -14.12 26.24 -9.76
N LYS A 150 -14.58 25.93 -8.54
CA LYS A 150 -14.82 26.89 -7.46
C LYS A 150 -13.67 27.00 -6.48
N VAL A 151 -12.63 26.17 -6.62
CA VAL A 151 -11.42 26.24 -5.79
C VAL A 151 -10.29 26.83 -6.65
N PRO A 152 -9.88 28.09 -6.45
CA PRO A 152 -8.97 28.79 -7.38
C PRO A 152 -7.65 28.06 -7.68
N THR A 153 -7.10 27.33 -6.71
CA THR A 153 -5.86 26.53 -6.86
C THR A 153 -6.04 25.32 -7.78
N PHE A 154 -7.27 24.85 -7.99
CA PHE A 154 -7.60 23.72 -8.86
C PHE A 154 -8.29 24.12 -10.15
N ALA A 155 -9.01 25.23 -10.18
CA ALA A 155 -9.81 25.65 -11.34
C ALA A 155 -9.00 25.80 -12.64
N VAL A 156 -7.70 26.07 -12.54
CA VAL A 156 -6.78 26.22 -13.70
C VAL A 156 -6.06 24.93 -14.09
N ARG A 157 -6.26 23.83 -13.36
CA ARG A 157 -5.54 22.58 -13.58
C ARG A 157 -5.94 21.96 -14.92
N PRO A 158 -5.00 21.32 -15.65
CA PRO A 158 -5.27 20.75 -16.97
C PRO A 158 -6.46 19.77 -16.99
N PHE A 159 -6.62 18.96 -15.95
CA PHE A 159 -7.72 18.00 -15.82
C PHE A 159 -9.08 18.63 -15.48
N VAL A 160 -9.12 19.92 -15.14
CA VAL A 160 -10.36 20.69 -14.89
C VAL A 160 -10.75 21.48 -16.12
N VAL A 161 -9.81 22.24 -16.71
CA VAL A 161 -10.08 23.07 -17.90
C VAL A 161 -10.13 22.25 -19.18
N GLY A 162 -9.33 21.19 -19.26
CA GLY A 162 -9.29 20.22 -20.34
C GLY A 162 -9.82 18.88 -19.88
N TYR A 163 -9.66 17.87 -20.73
CA TYR A 163 -10.08 16.50 -20.44
C TYR A 163 -9.51 15.99 -19.11
N PRO A 164 -10.30 15.32 -18.25
CA PRO A 164 -11.69 14.88 -18.45
C PRO A 164 -12.75 15.88 -17.95
N HIS A 165 -12.40 17.16 -17.76
CA HIS A 165 -13.29 18.20 -17.23
C HIS A 165 -13.77 17.91 -15.80
N MET A 166 -12.86 17.48 -14.92
CA MET A 166 -13.16 17.11 -13.54
C MET A 166 -13.90 18.24 -12.80
N VAL A 167 -15.04 17.91 -12.19
CA VAL A 167 -15.84 18.82 -11.35
C VAL A 167 -15.86 18.33 -9.91
N SER A 168 -16.37 17.13 -9.65
CA SER A 168 -16.41 16.58 -8.29
C SER A 168 -15.39 15.46 -8.12
N TYR A 169 -14.89 15.33 -6.89
CA TYR A 169 -13.79 14.45 -6.55
C TYR A 169 -13.87 14.02 -5.10
N ILE A 170 -13.62 12.74 -4.87
CA ILE A 170 -13.40 12.21 -3.54
C ILE A 170 -12.28 11.19 -3.55
N GLU A 171 -11.47 11.21 -2.51
CA GLU A 171 -10.42 10.22 -2.30
C GLU A 171 -10.41 9.73 -0.86
N VAL A 172 -10.02 8.47 -0.70
CA VAL A 172 -9.87 7.80 0.60
C VAL A 172 -8.49 7.16 0.68
N PRO A 173 -7.89 7.05 1.88
CA PRO A 173 -6.57 6.44 2.05
C PRO A 173 -6.60 4.95 1.71
N LEU A 174 -5.58 4.49 1.01
CA LEU A 174 -5.31 3.06 0.85
C LEU A 174 -4.20 2.65 1.83
N ARG A 175 -4.47 1.62 2.65
CA ARG A 175 -3.58 1.21 3.74
C ARG A 175 -3.09 -0.22 3.52
N SER A 176 -1.82 -0.48 3.86
CA SER A 176 -1.31 -1.85 3.93
C SER A 176 -1.82 -2.58 5.18
N LEU A 177 -1.67 -3.92 5.21
CA LEU A 177 -1.92 -4.71 6.42
C LEU A 177 -1.10 -4.25 7.62
N SER A 178 0.09 -3.68 7.38
CA SER A 178 0.95 -3.11 8.42
C SER A 178 0.53 -1.70 8.85
N GLY A 179 -0.57 -1.17 8.33
CA GLY A 179 -1.16 0.12 8.72
C GLY A 179 -0.56 1.34 8.02
N TYR A 180 0.40 1.16 7.11
CA TYR A 180 1.00 2.26 6.36
C TYR A 180 0.05 2.77 5.29
N ILE A 181 -0.06 4.09 5.15
CA ILE A 181 -0.78 4.70 4.02
C ILE A 181 0.12 4.62 2.79
N LEU A 182 -0.31 3.82 1.82
CA LEU A 182 0.40 3.58 0.56
C LEU A 182 0.10 4.66 -0.47
N GLY A 183 -1.12 5.21 -0.43
CA GLY A 183 -1.63 6.20 -1.35
C GLY A 183 -3.13 6.37 -1.18
N SER A 184 -3.86 6.49 -2.29
CA SER A 184 -5.30 6.72 -2.27
C SER A 184 -6.04 6.00 -3.40
N TYR A 185 -7.31 5.73 -3.14
CA TYR A 185 -8.31 5.41 -4.14
C TYR A 185 -9.25 6.60 -4.28
N CYS A 186 -9.53 7.03 -5.50
CA CYS A 186 -10.39 8.19 -5.75
C CYS A 186 -11.41 7.94 -6.85
N VAL A 187 -12.53 8.66 -6.75
CA VAL A 187 -13.63 8.68 -7.73
C VAL A 187 -13.86 10.11 -8.17
N VAL A 188 -14.08 10.29 -9.46
CA VAL A 188 -14.13 11.59 -10.13
C VAL A 188 -15.30 11.64 -11.12
N ASP A 189 -15.92 12.81 -11.23
CA ASP A 189 -17.00 13.06 -12.18
C ASP A 189 -16.86 14.45 -12.84
N ASP A 190 -17.39 14.59 -14.06
CA ASP A 190 -17.49 15.85 -14.81
C ASP A 190 -18.70 16.70 -14.38
N LYS A 191 -19.50 16.20 -13.44
CA LYS A 191 -20.62 16.87 -12.79
C LYS A 191 -20.38 17.05 -11.29
N GLU A 192 -21.16 17.95 -10.70
CA GLU A 192 -21.23 18.08 -9.25
C GLU A 192 -21.96 16.87 -8.66
N ARG A 193 -21.33 16.20 -7.69
CA ARG A 193 -21.86 15.01 -7.00
C ARG A 193 -21.74 15.19 -5.49
N ASP A 194 -22.72 14.67 -4.74
CA ASP A 194 -22.65 14.61 -3.28
C ASP A 194 -22.00 13.30 -2.82
N LEU A 195 -20.69 13.20 -3.03
CA LEU A 195 -19.92 11.99 -2.71
C LEU A 195 -19.66 11.82 -1.20
N LEU A 196 -20.03 12.80 -0.38
CA LEU A 196 -20.02 12.72 1.08
C LEU A 196 -21.31 12.12 1.65
N HIS A 197 -22.33 11.88 0.83
CA HIS A 197 -23.49 11.12 1.26
C HIS A 197 -23.03 9.79 1.88
N PRO A 198 -23.52 9.38 3.07
CA PRO A 198 -23.00 8.22 3.79
C PRO A 198 -22.89 6.94 2.97
N ASP A 199 -23.89 6.64 2.14
CA ASP A 199 -23.88 5.47 1.26
C ASP A 199 -22.81 5.55 0.16
N ALA A 200 -22.59 6.75 -0.40
CA ALA A 200 -21.58 6.96 -1.43
C ALA A 200 -20.18 6.82 -0.83
N LEU A 201 -19.93 7.49 0.30
CA LEU A 201 -18.66 7.40 1.02
C LEU A 201 -18.36 5.95 1.44
N ARG A 202 -19.36 5.23 1.96
CA ARG A 202 -19.23 3.80 2.30
C ARG A 202 -18.85 2.96 1.09
N THR A 203 -19.49 3.19 -0.06
CA THR A 203 -19.16 2.47 -1.31
C THR A 203 -17.70 2.68 -1.73
N ILE A 204 -17.17 3.90 -1.58
CA ILE A 204 -15.77 4.22 -1.91
C ILE A 204 -14.80 3.56 -0.93
N GLN A 205 -15.14 3.56 0.36
CA GLN A 205 -14.36 2.91 1.42
C GLN A 205 -14.35 1.37 1.27
N ASP A 206 -15.50 0.78 0.91
CA ASP A 206 -15.61 -0.65 0.63
C ASP A 206 -14.76 -1.02 -0.59
N ALA A 207 -14.77 -0.20 -1.66
CA ALA A 207 -13.90 -0.40 -2.82
C ALA A 207 -12.40 -0.32 -2.45
N ALA A 208 -11.99 0.69 -1.68
CA ALA A 208 -10.60 0.81 -1.21
C ALA A 208 -10.17 -0.37 -0.34
N THR A 209 -11.07 -0.88 0.50
CA THR A 209 -10.84 -2.07 1.33
C THR A 209 -10.66 -3.32 0.45
N ALA A 210 -11.54 -3.52 -0.53
CA ALA A 210 -11.46 -4.65 -1.46
C ALA A 210 -10.18 -4.61 -2.31
N ILE A 211 -9.77 -3.43 -2.78
CA ILE A 211 -8.49 -3.23 -3.47
C ILE A 211 -7.32 -3.60 -2.56
N SER A 212 -7.31 -3.14 -1.30
CA SER A 212 -6.24 -3.45 -0.35
C SER A 212 -6.10 -4.96 -0.14
N GLN A 213 -7.22 -5.64 0.15
CA GLN A 213 -7.27 -7.09 0.33
C GLN A 213 -6.81 -7.85 -0.92
N TYR A 214 -7.19 -7.39 -2.11
CA TYR A 214 -6.74 -7.99 -3.36
C TYR A 214 -5.22 -7.86 -3.55
N LEU A 215 -4.66 -6.69 -3.26
CA LEU A 215 -3.22 -6.46 -3.36
C LEU A 215 -2.43 -7.26 -2.32
N ASP A 216 -3.00 -7.46 -1.13
CA ASP A 216 -2.43 -8.33 -0.09
C ASP A 216 -2.36 -9.78 -0.54
N LEU A 217 -3.43 -10.27 -1.16
CA LEU A 217 -3.47 -11.60 -1.77
C LEU A 217 -2.39 -11.74 -2.84
N LYS A 218 -2.30 -10.77 -3.76
CA LYS A 218 -1.28 -10.77 -4.83
C LYS A 218 0.15 -10.70 -4.30
N ARG A 219 0.38 -9.93 -3.25
CA ARG A 219 1.68 -9.86 -2.57
C ARG A 219 2.05 -11.22 -1.97
N THR A 220 1.11 -11.87 -1.30
CA THR A 220 1.30 -13.18 -0.68
C THR A 220 1.58 -14.26 -1.72
N GLU A 221 0.80 -14.29 -2.81
CA GLU A 221 0.99 -15.18 -3.95
C GLU A 221 2.40 -15.03 -4.54
N ARG A 222 2.86 -13.79 -4.79
CA ARG A 222 4.21 -13.52 -5.29
C ARG A 222 5.31 -13.96 -4.32
N GLY A 223 5.08 -13.79 -3.02
CA GLY A 223 6.00 -14.27 -1.97
C GLY A 223 6.13 -15.80 -1.97
N HIS A 224 5.00 -16.49 -2.12
CA HIS A 224 4.96 -17.95 -2.25
C HIS A 224 5.74 -18.41 -3.49
N MET A 225 5.41 -17.88 -4.67
CA MET A 225 6.06 -18.23 -5.92
C MET A 225 7.58 -17.96 -5.91
N ARG A 226 8.01 -16.87 -5.25
CA ARG A 226 9.45 -16.58 -5.08
C ARG A 226 10.13 -17.64 -4.22
N SER A 227 9.49 -18.05 -3.13
CA SER A 227 10.04 -19.04 -2.20
C SER A 227 10.17 -20.41 -2.86
N GLU A 228 9.14 -20.83 -3.62
CA GLU A 228 9.18 -22.05 -4.42
C GLU A 228 10.34 -22.05 -5.42
N ARG A 229 10.53 -20.97 -6.20
CA ARG A 229 11.65 -20.89 -7.15
C ARG A 229 13.02 -21.02 -6.49
N VAL A 230 13.19 -20.46 -5.29
CA VAL A 230 14.43 -20.61 -4.54
C VAL A 230 14.62 -22.06 -4.10
N MET A 231 13.56 -22.73 -3.64
CA MET A 231 13.61 -24.15 -3.27
C MET A 231 13.89 -25.05 -4.47
N ASP A 232 13.26 -24.79 -5.62
CA ASP A 232 13.52 -25.51 -6.87
C ASP A 232 14.98 -25.37 -7.30
N GLY A 233 15.53 -24.16 -7.24
CA GLY A 233 16.94 -23.90 -7.54
C GLY A 233 17.88 -24.66 -6.60
N LEU A 234 17.55 -24.73 -5.30
CA LEU A 234 18.33 -25.49 -4.33
C LEU A 234 18.24 -27.00 -4.59
N CYS A 235 17.04 -27.52 -4.88
CA CYS A 235 16.84 -28.92 -5.26
C CYS A 235 17.63 -29.30 -6.52
N GLN A 236 17.62 -28.44 -7.55
CA GLN A 236 18.41 -28.63 -8.76
C GLN A 236 19.92 -28.60 -8.47
N PHE A 237 20.37 -27.68 -7.62
CA PHE A 237 21.77 -27.60 -7.22
C PHE A 237 22.25 -28.89 -6.52
N ILE A 238 21.51 -29.37 -5.52
CA ILE A 238 21.82 -30.63 -4.81
C ILE A 238 21.78 -31.83 -5.78
N GLY A 239 20.79 -31.89 -6.66
CA GLY A 239 20.69 -32.91 -7.70
C GLY A 239 21.88 -32.91 -8.66
N SER A 240 22.38 -31.74 -9.04
CA SER A 240 23.56 -31.60 -9.92
C SER A 240 24.86 -32.11 -9.26
N HIS A 241 25.00 -31.95 -7.94
CA HIS A 241 26.12 -32.51 -7.18
C HIS A 241 26.06 -34.04 -7.10
N LYS A 242 24.86 -34.62 -6.93
CA LYS A 242 24.68 -36.08 -7.02
C LYS A 242 25.00 -36.61 -8.42
N SER A 243 24.64 -35.89 -9.49
CA SER A 243 24.98 -36.25 -10.87
C SER A 243 26.48 -36.16 -11.17
N ARG A 244 27.22 -35.23 -10.57
CA ARG A 244 28.69 -35.13 -10.74
C ARG A 244 29.46 -36.22 -10.02
N LEU A 245 28.94 -36.72 -8.89
CA LEU A 245 29.56 -37.83 -8.16
C LEU A 245 29.30 -39.20 -8.80
N LEU A 246 28.26 -39.32 -9.62
CA LEU A 246 27.98 -40.55 -10.37
C LEU A 246 28.87 -40.73 -11.62
N ASP A 247 29.59 -39.68 -12.04
CA ASP A 247 30.64 -39.76 -13.07
C ASP A 247 32.04 -40.02 -12.45
N SER A 248 32.13 -40.02 -11.12
CA SER A 248 33.34 -40.34 -10.37
C SER A 248 33.03 -41.35 -9.26
N ALA A 249 32.77 -42.59 -9.67
CA ALA A 249 32.90 -43.82 -8.90
C ALA A 249 32.17 -43.94 -7.53
N GLN A 250 31.33 -44.97 -7.46
CA GLN A 250 30.95 -45.75 -6.27
C GLN A 250 30.12 -45.04 -5.17
N THR A 251 28.86 -45.48 -5.14
CA THR A 251 27.89 -45.50 -4.02
C THR A 251 28.47 -45.34 -2.62
N THR A 252 28.15 -44.21 -1.97
CA THR A 252 28.00 -44.14 -0.51
C THR A 252 26.83 -43.22 -0.11
N SER A 253 26.12 -43.63 0.95
CA SER A 253 24.89 -43.04 1.52
C SER A 253 25.00 -41.53 1.87
N PRO A 254 23.90 -40.74 1.80
CA PRO A 254 23.91 -39.31 2.15
C PRO A 254 24.23 -39.00 3.62
N PHE A 255 24.24 -40.01 4.49
CA PHE A 255 24.63 -39.87 5.90
C PHE A 255 26.15 -40.00 6.14
N ALA A 256 26.95 -40.27 5.11
CA ALA A 256 28.41 -40.44 5.22
C ALA A 256 29.22 -39.15 4.95
N LEU A 257 28.56 -38.00 4.78
CA LEU A 257 29.25 -36.72 4.67
C LEU A 257 29.58 -36.22 6.09
N GLU A 258 30.73 -36.64 6.61
CA GLU A 258 31.40 -36.16 7.82
C GLU A 258 31.77 -34.66 7.73
N ILE A 259 30.77 -33.78 7.59
CA ILE A 259 30.97 -32.33 7.47
C ILE A 259 31.30 -31.68 8.83
N PHE A 260 31.22 -32.43 9.94
CA PHE A 260 31.47 -31.92 11.30
C PHE A 260 32.43 -32.80 12.12
N GLU A 261 33.45 -33.38 11.49
CA GLU A 261 34.41 -34.24 12.22
C GLU A 261 35.67 -33.55 12.74
N ASP A 262 35.70 -32.21 12.78
CA ASP A 262 36.83 -31.50 13.40
C ASP A 262 36.37 -30.48 14.45
N ALA A 263 35.98 -31.03 15.60
CA ALA A 263 36.07 -30.34 16.88
C ALA A 263 36.64 -31.32 17.91
N SER A 264 37.95 -31.56 17.79
CA SER A 264 38.90 -31.97 18.82
C SER A 264 38.33 -32.32 20.22
N ARG A 265 38.39 -33.61 20.60
CA ARG A 265 38.48 -34.08 22.01
C ARG A 265 39.96 -34.07 22.43
N PRO A 266 40.35 -33.97 23.73
CA PRO A 266 39.72 -34.69 24.85
C PRO A 266 39.67 -33.98 26.22
N GLY A 267 38.81 -34.49 27.11
CA GLY A 267 39.01 -34.38 28.56
C GLY A 267 37.76 -34.14 29.41
N HIS A 268 37.47 -35.11 30.27
CA HIS A 268 36.70 -35.04 31.52
C HIS A 268 35.16 -35.15 31.54
N GLU A 269 34.76 -36.32 32.04
CA GLU A 269 33.77 -36.59 33.08
C GLU A 269 32.27 -36.30 32.85
N SER A 270 31.59 -37.44 32.69
CA SER A 270 30.19 -37.73 32.98
C SER A 270 29.63 -36.95 34.18
N ARG A 271 28.62 -36.12 33.92
CA ARG A 271 27.56 -35.83 34.89
C ARG A 271 26.20 -35.94 34.22
N SER A 272 25.43 -36.90 34.69
CA SER A 272 24.00 -37.07 34.47
C SER A 272 23.27 -35.79 34.86
N ILE A 273 22.45 -35.25 33.96
CA ILE A 273 21.39 -34.31 34.31
C ILE A 273 20.09 -34.94 33.84
N GLU A 274 19.33 -35.38 34.83
CA GLU A 274 17.93 -35.77 34.74
C GLU A 274 17.06 -34.58 34.33
N ASN A 275 16.02 -34.87 33.54
CA ASN A 275 14.76 -34.15 33.40
C ASN A 275 14.82 -32.67 33.00
N MET A 276 14.63 -32.41 31.70
CA MET A 276 13.96 -31.19 31.25
C MET A 276 12.89 -31.58 30.24
N GLU A 277 11.63 -31.39 30.63
CA GLU A 277 10.43 -31.66 29.83
C GLU A 277 10.46 -30.87 28.51
N LEU A 278 10.20 -31.58 27.41
CA LEU A 278 9.83 -30.98 26.14
C LEU A 278 8.48 -30.28 26.29
N VAL A 279 8.49 -28.95 26.37
CA VAL A 279 7.29 -28.14 26.16
C VAL A 279 6.83 -28.36 24.71
N ARG A 280 5.76 -29.14 24.54
CA ARG A 280 5.04 -29.22 23.26
C ARG A 280 4.38 -27.88 22.97
N VAL A 281 4.68 -27.31 21.82
CA VAL A 281 3.89 -26.23 21.22
C VAL A 281 2.57 -26.86 20.76
N PRO A 282 1.38 -26.33 21.14
CA PRO A 282 0.12 -26.90 20.66
C PRO A 282 -0.14 -26.50 19.20
N ASP A 283 -0.55 -27.47 18.38
CA ASP A 283 -1.15 -27.23 17.08
C ASP A 283 -2.50 -26.49 17.27
N TYR A 284 -2.67 -25.33 16.65
CA TYR A 284 -3.94 -24.60 16.63
C TYR A 284 -4.79 -25.06 15.43
N PRO A 285 -6.01 -25.57 15.64
CA PRO A 285 -6.96 -25.84 14.56
C PRO A 285 -7.54 -24.52 14.02
N LEU A 286 -7.67 -24.42 12.70
CA LEU A 286 -8.49 -23.40 12.03
C LEU A 286 -9.97 -23.79 12.19
N ASP A 287 -10.69 -23.14 13.11
CA ASP A 287 -12.15 -23.20 13.18
C ASP A 287 -12.76 -21.85 12.77
N LEU A 288 -13.66 -21.90 11.78
CA LEU A 288 -14.22 -20.76 11.03
C LEU A 288 -15.61 -20.31 11.53
N ASN A 289 -15.92 -20.43 12.83
CA ASN A 289 -17.18 -19.93 13.39
C ASN A 289 -17.09 -19.62 14.89
N VAL A 290 -16.84 -18.37 15.28
CA VAL A 290 -17.17 -17.83 16.62
C VAL A 290 -17.53 -16.33 16.49
N ASP A 291 -18.68 -15.94 17.05
CA ASP A 291 -19.24 -14.58 17.14
C ASP A 291 -18.38 -13.60 17.99
N PRO A 292 -18.54 -12.28 17.82
CA PRO A 292 -17.63 -11.28 18.37
C PRO A 292 -18.13 -10.73 19.71
N GLU A 293 -17.54 -11.13 20.83
CA GLU A 293 -17.60 -10.33 22.06
C GLU A 293 -16.40 -10.62 22.98
N VAL A 294 -15.95 -9.55 23.66
CA VAL A 294 -14.91 -9.46 24.70
C VAL A 294 -13.48 -9.09 24.23
N MET A 295 -13.26 -7.78 24.14
CA MET A 295 -11.93 -7.14 24.21
C MET A 295 -11.52 -6.95 25.69
N PRO A 296 -10.25 -7.18 26.08
CA PRO A 296 -9.77 -6.86 27.43
C PRO A 296 -9.56 -5.34 27.59
N LYS A 297 -10.16 -4.79 28.65
CA LYS A 297 -10.02 -3.39 29.07
C LYS A 297 -8.58 -3.10 29.52
N TYR A 298 -7.91 -2.17 28.86
CA TYR A 298 -6.74 -1.49 29.41
C TYR A 298 -7.21 -0.34 30.30
N VAL A 299 -6.91 -0.44 31.59
CA VAL A 299 -7.16 0.60 32.60
C VAL A 299 -5.99 1.59 32.54
N SER A 300 -6.31 2.86 32.24
CA SER A 300 -5.40 4.00 32.40
C SER A 300 -6.03 4.95 33.40
N THR A 301 -5.48 4.97 34.62
CA THR A 301 -5.77 5.93 35.67
C THR A 301 -5.13 7.29 35.35
N VAL A 302 -5.95 8.34 35.21
CA VAL A 302 -5.51 9.71 35.49
C VAL A 302 -6.64 10.43 36.23
N ALA A 303 -6.33 10.86 37.44
CA ALA A 303 -7.19 11.65 38.31
C ALA A 303 -7.36 13.07 37.77
N TYR A 304 -8.58 13.61 37.86
CA TYR A 304 -8.83 15.04 37.92
C TYR A 304 -9.88 15.31 38.99
N ASP A 305 -9.41 15.93 40.08
CA ASP A 305 -10.22 16.70 41.01
C ASP A 305 -10.91 17.83 40.24
N ASN A 306 -12.21 18.01 40.45
CA ASN A 306 -12.86 19.30 40.24
C ASN A 306 -14.03 19.46 41.22
N PRO A 307 -14.08 20.51 42.05
CA PRO A 307 -15.21 20.77 42.92
C PRO A 307 -16.38 21.40 42.14
N GLU A 308 -17.59 20.98 42.45
CA GLU A 308 -18.84 21.54 41.93
C GLU A 308 -19.03 23.02 42.33
N PRO A 309 -19.87 23.75 41.56
CA PRO A 309 -20.80 24.67 42.18
C PRO A 309 -22.25 24.28 41.86
N THR A 310 -22.93 23.89 42.93
CA THR A 310 -24.32 24.12 43.32
C THR A 310 -25.24 24.84 42.34
N ILE A 311 -26.31 24.12 41.99
CA ILE A 311 -27.57 24.64 41.45
C ILE A 311 -28.23 25.55 42.49
N SER A 312 -28.72 26.72 42.08
CA SER A 312 -29.84 27.38 42.77
C SER A 312 -30.95 27.70 41.78
N GLU A 313 -32.07 27.01 41.93
CA GLU A 313 -33.38 27.43 41.45
C GLU A 313 -33.76 28.80 42.05
N ARG A 314 -34.42 29.66 41.27
CA ARG A 314 -35.81 30.12 41.48
C ARG A 314 -36.11 31.46 40.80
N ASN A 315 -37.33 31.47 40.27
CA ASN A 315 -38.18 32.57 39.78
C ASN A 315 -37.93 33.11 38.37
#